data_AF-K7NLH5-F1
#
_entry.id   AF-K7NLH5-F1
#
_cell.length_a   1.000
_cell.length_b   1.000
_cell.length_c   1.000
_cell.angle_alpha   90.00
_cell.angle_beta   90.00
_cell.angle_gamma   90.00
#
_symmetry.space_group_name_H-M   'P 1'
#
loop_
_entity.id
_entity.type
_entity.pdbx_description
1 polymer ?
#
loop_
_entity_poly.entity_id
_entity_poly.type
_entity_poly.pdbx_seq_one_letter_code
_entity_poly.pdbx_strand_id
1 'polypeptide(L)' 'FLILLLHSAAMVATLRKPVSVPFHNNYVSSWCSDHIKQFHGNRKNELLLTKQYGAGFESKGTYLFG' A
#
# COMPACT_ATOMS: atom_id res chain seq x y z
N PHE A 1 16.37 4.02 40.45
CA PHE A 1 17.06 3.09 39.53
C PHE A 1 16.07 2.35 38.61
N LEU A 2 15.05 1.67 39.15
CA LEU A 2 14.01 0.97 38.36
C LEU A 2 13.27 1.89 37.36
N ILE A 3 12.99 3.13 37.75
CA ILE A 3 12.27 4.09 36.91
C ILE A 3 13.09 4.51 35.67
N LEU A 4 14.42 4.64 35.79
CA LEU A 4 15.30 4.94 34.64
C LEU A 4 15.35 3.79 33.63
N LEU A 5 15.24 2.54 34.11
CA LEU A 5 15.17 1.34 33.27
C LEU A 5 13.85 1.22 32.50
N LEU A 6 12.72 1.73 33.03
CA LEU A 6 11.47 1.81 32.28
C LEU A 6 11.51 2.89 31.18
N HIS A 7 12.25 3.99 31.38
CA HIS A 7 12.37 5.06 30.37
C HIS A 7 13.21 4.64 29.16
N SER A 8 14.21 3.76 29.33
CA SER A 8 15.00 3.23 28.21
C SER A 8 14.28 2.09 27.45
N ALA A 9 13.29 1.45 28.08
CA ALA A 9 12.49 0.40 27.46
C ALA A 9 11.36 0.93 26.54
N ALA A 10 11.13 2.24 26.52
CA ALA A 10 10.34 2.91 25.48
C ALA A 10 11.13 2.97 24.16
N MET A 11 11.62 1.82 23.70
CA MET A 11 12.10 1.64 22.34
C MET A 11 10.89 1.88 21.45
N VAL A 12 10.85 3.07 20.83
CA VAL A 12 9.94 3.38 19.71
C VAL A 12 9.91 2.16 18.81
N ALA A 13 8.75 1.51 18.71
CA ALA A 13 8.60 0.33 17.87
C ALA A 13 9.08 0.71 16.47
N THR A 14 10.21 0.13 16.06
CA THR A 14 10.82 0.46 14.77
C THR A 14 9.80 0.21 13.69
N LEU A 15 9.50 1.23 12.88
CA LEU A 15 8.51 1.12 11.81
C LEU A 15 8.88 -0.07 10.93
N ARG A 16 7.92 -0.97 10.70
CA ARG A 16 8.16 -2.15 9.86
C ARG A 16 8.58 -1.68 8.48
N LYS A 17 9.63 -2.30 7.93
CA LYS A 17 10.07 -2.00 6.57
C LYS A 17 8.92 -2.31 5.58
N PRO A 18 8.71 -1.50 4.54
CA PRO A 18 7.71 -1.78 3.51
C PRO A 18 7.94 -3.16 2.90
N VAL A 19 6.87 -3.95 2.77
CA VAL A 19 6.91 -5.28 2.15
C VAL A 19 6.14 -5.21 0.84
N SER A 20 6.79 -5.61 -0.26
CA SER A 20 6.12 -5.70 -1.57
C SER A 20 5.09 -6.83 -1.54
N VAL A 21 3.83 -6.50 -1.85
CA VAL A 21 2.71 -7.46 -1.92
C VAL A 21 1.98 -7.32 -3.26
N PRO A 22 1.24 -8.35 -3.69
CA PRO A 22 0.34 -8.24 -4.83
C PRO A 22 -0.72 -7.14 -4.61
N PHE A 23 -1.08 -6.44 -5.68
CA PHE A 23 -2.03 -5.33 -5.67
C PHE A 23 -3.39 -5.68 -5.09
N HIS A 24 -3.93 -6.83 -5.49
CA HIS A 24 -5.24 -7.30 -5.04
C HIS A 24 -5.32 -7.54 -3.54
N ASN A 25 -4.21 -7.55 -2.79
CA ASN A 25 -4.25 -7.64 -1.34
C ASN A 25 -4.86 -6.37 -0.73
N ASN A 26 -4.49 -5.19 -1.23
CA ASN A 26 -4.82 -3.92 -0.57
C ASN A 26 -5.66 -2.96 -1.43
N TYR A 27 -5.71 -3.16 -2.75
CA TYR A 27 -6.33 -2.23 -3.69
C TYR A 27 -7.35 -2.93 -4.60
N VAL A 28 -8.28 -2.13 -5.14
CA VAL A 28 -9.27 -2.51 -6.16
C VAL A 28 -9.32 -1.45 -7.25
N SER A 29 -9.65 -1.87 -8.48
CA SER A 29 -9.89 -0.92 -9.56
C SER A 29 -11.14 -0.12 -9.30
N SER A 30 -11.04 1.21 -9.38
CA SER A 30 -12.16 2.14 -9.25
C SER A 30 -12.64 2.65 -10.61
N TRP A 31 -11.77 2.68 -11.62
CA TRP A 31 -12.12 3.09 -12.98
C TRP A 31 -11.31 2.35 -14.05
N CYS A 32 -12.01 1.90 -15.11
CA CYS A 32 -11.43 1.29 -16.31
C CYS A 32 -10.41 0.18 -16.00
N SER A 33 -10.89 -0.93 -15.41
CA SER A 33 -10.03 -2.04 -14.96
C SER A 33 -9.28 -2.73 -16.11
N ASP A 34 -9.85 -2.72 -17.31
CA ASP A 34 -9.25 -3.19 -18.56
C ASP A 34 -8.01 -2.36 -18.96
N HIS A 35 -7.91 -1.11 -18.49
CA HIS A 35 -6.75 -0.24 -18.66
C HIS A 35 -5.69 -0.39 -17.55
N ILE A 36 -5.78 -1.42 -16.71
CA ILE A 36 -4.76 -1.76 -15.71
C ILE A 36 -4.09 -3.09 -16.07
N LYS A 37 -2.81 -3.04 -16.44
CA LYS A 37 -2.01 -4.24 -16.74
C LYS A 37 -1.22 -4.70 -15.53
N GLN A 38 -1.34 -5.98 -15.21
CA GLN A 38 -0.70 -6.60 -14.05
C GLN A 38 0.46 -7.49 -14.48
N PHE A 39 1.61 -7.33 -13.82
CA PHE A 39 2.85 -8.05 -14.09
C PHE A 39 3.43 -8.67 -12.82
N HIS A 40 4.31 -9.66 -12.99
CA HIS A 40 5.06 -10.32 -11.90
C HIS A 40 4.16 -10.83 -10.76
N GLY A 41 3.09 -11.56 -11.11
CA GLY A 41 2.13 -12.03 -10.10
C GLY A 41 1.39 -10.87 -9.42
N ASN A 42 1.03 -9.85 -10.20
CA ASN A 42 0.30 -8.67 -9.75
C ASN A 42 1.06 -7.78 -8.73
N ARG A 43 2.39 -7.84 -8.73
CA ARG A 43 3.26 -6.99 -7.90
C ARG A 43 3.69 -5.69 -8.59
N LYS A 44 3.49 -5.59 -9.90
CA LYS A 44 3.68 -4.38 -10.68
C LYS A 44 2.41 -4.14 -11.51
N ASN A 45 1.88 -2.93 -11.44
CA ASN A 45 0.75 -2.50 -12.27
C ASN A 45 1.15 -1.31 -13.13
N GLU A 46 0.65 -1.30 -14.35
CA GLU A 46 0.76 -0.17 -15.25
C GLU A 46 -0.64 0.32 -15.59
N LEU A 47 -0.86 1.63 -15.41
CA LEU A 47 -2.11 2.28 -15.77
C LEU A 47 -1.96 2.86 -17.17
N LEU A 48 -2.89 2.51 -18.04
CA LEU A 48 -2.89 2.97 -19.43
C LEU A 48 -3.77 4.20 -19.57
N LEU A 49 -3.24 5.21 -20.24
CA LEU A 49 -3.96 6.42 -20.61
C LEU A 49 -4.13 6.46 -22.12
N THR A 50 -5.37 6.61 -22.57
CA THR A 50 -5.74 6.87 -23.95
C THR A 50 -6.36 8.25 -24.07
N LYS A 51 -6.65 8.70 -25.30
CA LYS A 51 -7.35 9.96 -25.53
C LYS A 51 -8.73 10.00 -24.89
N GLN A 52 -9.40 8.84 -24.78
CA GLN A 52 -10.80 8.73 -24.37
C GLN A 52 -10.94 8.31 -22.91
N TYR A 53 -9.99 7.53 -22.39
CA TYR A 53 -10.09 6.91 -21.07
C TYR A 53 -8.74 6.89 -20.35
N GLY A 54 -8.78 7.12 -19.04
CA GLY A 54 -7.69 6.79 -18.12
C GLY A 54 -8.02 5.55 -17.29
N ALA A 55 -7.23 5.29 -16.25
CA ALA A 55 -7.45 4.20 -15.29
C ALA A 55 -7.29 4.71 -13.85
N GLY A 56 -7.93 4.03 -12.89
CA GLY A 56 -7.86 4.41 -11.48
C GLY A 56 -8.09 3.23 -10.55
N PHE A 57 -7.54 3.33 -9.34
CA PHE A 57 -7.72 2.36 -8.27
C PHE A 57 -7.81 3.04 -6.91
N GLU A 58 -8.36 2.33 -5.94
CA GLU A 58 -8.51 2.80 -4.57
C GLU A 58 -8.14 1.70 -3.56
N SER A 59 -7.81 2.11 -2.34
CA SER A 59 -7.55 1.16 -1.26
C SER A 59 -8.85 0.51 -0.82
N LYS A 60 -8.79 -0.78 -0.51
CA LYS A 60 -9.92 -1.50 0.10
C LYS A 60 -10.25 -1.00 1.51
N GLY A 61 -9.21 -0.56 2.23
CA GLY A 61 -9.32 -0.04 3.58
C GLY A 61 -9.38 1.48 3.62
N THR A 62 -9.92 1.99 4.71
CA THR A 62 -9.81 3.40 5.10
C THR A 62 -8.78 3.51 6.22
N TYR A 63 -7.93 4.53 6.15
CA TYR A 63 -6.84 4.73 7.10
C TYR A 63 -6.95 6.11 7.74
N LEU A 64 -6.80 6.18 9.06
CA LEU A 64 -6.71 7.44 9.80
C LEU A 64 -5.24 7.90 9.96
N PHE A 65 -4.33 6.94 10.09
CA PHE A 65 -2.88 7.11 10.19
C PHE A 65 -2.16 6.02 9.38
N GLY A 66 -0.85 6.20 9.11
CA GLY A 66 -0.02 5.33 8.25
C GLY A 66 1.04 4.53 9.00
#